data_AF-A0A7Y0DNG5-F1
#
_entry.id   AF-A0A7Y0DNG5-F1
#
_cell.length_a   1.000
_cell.length_b   1.000
_cell.length_c   1.000
_cell.angle_alpha   90.00
_cell.angle_beta   90.00
_cell.angle_gamma   90.00
#
_symmetry.space_group_name_H-M   'P 1'
#
loop_
_entity.id
_entity.type
_entity.pdbx_description
1 polymer ?
#
loop_
_entity_poly.entity_id
_entity_poly.type
_entity_poly.pdbx_seq_one_letter_code
_entity_poly.pdbx_strand_id
1 'polypeptide(L)'
;MSKLFNFKNWLTLDESANHLTTRLKEPVTQVDILQLVLDGHLTLSVNFVNTVYARKGKIVPHNDDATGFLIPINGHEIFSFEDKIYQISGIYDLPMIGGEIYDCEHKIQKLTDGPLVLKSEARGAFVKSHDSEIYYQIVYYVLEENERFDFYHAQKKIEKWSWHGRLFDDVNIHSFIENRGKFCSAIPRNDIFVVHRDALKKCEQLINGAQESADQDDKPLSTRERNTLLKIIGALCKAQELDLSKPYKAAEIIRNNLELVGNSMSIETIAAKLEQAKKS
;
A
#
# COMPACT_ATOMS: atom_id res chain seq x y z
N MET A 1 13.92 -11.86 -21.04
CA MET A 1 13.92 -10.44 -20.64
C MET A 1 14.35 -9.58 -21.82
N SER A 2 13.49 -8.71 -22.33
CA SER A 2 13.88 -7.83 -23.46
C SER A 2 14.75 -6.68 -22.93
N LYS A 3 15.79 -6.30 -23.69
CA LYS A 3 16.67 -5.16 -23.35
C LYS A 3 15.89 -3.84 -23.25
N LEU A 4 14.69 -3.78 -23.84
CA LEU A 4 13.78 -2.64 -23.82
C LEU A 4 13.23 -2.33 -22.42
N PHE A 5 13.13 -3.34 -21.55
CA PHE A 5 12.69 -3.17 -20.17
C PHE A 5 13.53 -2.15 -19.40
N ASN A 6 14.84 -2.09 -19.69
CA ASN A 6 15.76 -1.18 -19.00
C ASN A 6 15.51 0.30 -19.32
N PHE A 7 14.79 0.60 -20.39
CA PHE A 7 14.51 1.97 -20.84
C PHE A 7 13.12 2.46 -20.47
N LYS A 8 12.23 1.57 -20.01
CA LYS A 8 10.89 1.95 -19.55
C LYS A 8 10.92 2.42 -18.09
N ASN A 9 10.27 3.54 -17.82
CA ASN A 9 10.09 4.07 -16.46
C ASN A 9 8.86 3.45 -15.76
N TRP A 10 7.91 2.96 -16.54
CA TRP A 10 6.66 2.35 -16.12
C TRP A 10 6.25 1.25 -17.10
N LEU A 11 5.40 0.33 -16.65
CA LEU A 11 4.94 -0.84 -17.39
C LEU A 11 3.42 -0.94 -17.29
N THR A 12 2.75 -1.52 -18.28
CA THR A 12 1.33 -1.86 -18.14
C THR A 12 1.13 -3.00 -17.16
N LEU A 13 -0.12 -3.28 -16.76
CA LEU A 13 -0.44 -4.44 -15.93
C LEU A 13 0.05 -5.76 -16.55
N ASP A 14 -0.17 -5.95 -17.87
CA ASP A 14 0.31 -7.13 -18.60
C ASP A 14 1.84 -7.24 -18.59
N GLU A 15 2.54 -6.14 -18.85
CA GLU A 15 4.00 -6.14 -18.85
C GLU A 15 4.57 -6.41 -17.45
N SER A 16 3.91 -5.91 -16.41
CA SER A 16 4.26 -6.13 -15.01
C SER A 16 4.02 -7.58 -14.59
N ALA A 17 2.89 -8.16 -14.97
CA ALA A 17 2.56 -9.57 -14.74
C ALA A 17 3.56 -10.52 -15.42
N ASN A 18 3.91 -10.23 -16.68
CA ASN A 18 4.95 -10.98 -17.41
C ASN A 18 6.33 -10.84 -16.75
N HIS A 19 6.64 -9.66 -16.20
CA HIS A 19 7.90 -9.42 -15.50
C HIS A 19 7.99 -10.27 -14.22
N LEU A 20 6.97 -10.22 -13.36
CA LEU A 20 6.92 -11.01 -12.13
C LEU A 20 6.90 -12.51 -12.43
N THR A 21 6.15 -12.94 -13.46
CA THR A 21 6.13 -14.35 -13.89
C THR A 21 7.54 -14.88 -14.19
N THR A 22 8.35 -14.08 -14.90
CA THR A 22 9.73 -14.46 -15.24
C THR A 22 10.62 -14.54 -14.00
N ARG A 23 10.36 -13.70 -13.00
CA ARG A 23 11.19 -13.54 -11.79
C ARG A 23 10.88 -14.58 -10.73
N LEU A 24 9.60 -14.78 -10.46
CA LEU A 24 9.08 -15.73 -9.48
C LEU A 24 9.05 -17.17 -10.04
N LYS A 25 9.15 -17.32 -11.37
CA LYS A 25 9.03 -18.61 -12.08
C LYS A 25 7.68 -19.30 -11.85
N GLU A 26 6.66 -18.51 -11.59
CA GLU A 26 5.26 -18.92 -11.42
C GLU A 26 4.37 -18.03 -12.28
N PRO A 27 3.22 -18.50 -12.78
CA PRO A 27 2.33 -17.67 -13.58
C PRO A 27 1.70 -16.56 -12.73
N VAL A 28 1.90 -15.31 -13.13
CA VAL A 28 1.28 -14.12 -12.53
C VAL A 28 0.38 -13.46 -13.58
N THR A 29 -0.84 -13.13 -13.20
CA THR A 29 -1.87 -12.50 -14.03
C THR A 29 -2.07 -11.02 -13.67
N GLN A 30 -2.81 -10.27 -14.47
CA GLN A 30 -3.21 -8.89 -14.10
C GLN A 30 -4.02 -8.86 -12.80
N VAL A 31 -4.81 -9.90 -12.53
CA VAL A 31 -5.62 -10.00 -11.32
C VAL A 31 -4.72 -10.09 -10.10
N ASP A 32 -3.66 -10.89 -10.16
CA ASP A 32 -2.68 -11.02 -9.08
C ASP A 32 -1.96 -9.69 -8.81
N ILE A 33 -1.61 -8.94 -9.87
CA ILE A 33 -1.03 -7.59 -9.73
C ILE A 33 -1.99 -6.66 -8.98
N LEU A 34 -3.27 -6.64 -9.37
CA LEU A 34 -4.27 -5.79 -8.71
C LEU A 34 -4.53 -6.23 -7.26
N GLN A 35 -4.49 -7.52 -6.95
CA GLN A 35 -4.58 -8.04 -5.59
C GLN A 35 -3.38 -7.59 -4.73
N LEU A 36 -2.16 -7.75 -5.24
CA LEU A 36 -0.95 -7.25 -4.55
C LEU A 36 -1.03 -5.74 -4.25
N VAL A 37 -1.69 -4.98 -5.11
CA VAL A 37 -1.91 -3.54 -4.90
C VAL A 37 -2.92 -3.29 -3.79
N LEU A 38 -4.06 -3.99 -3.80
CA LEU A 38 -5.08 -3.89 -2.76
C LEU A 38 -4.56 -4.34 -1.39
N ASP A 39 -3.67 -5.33 -1.37
CA ASP A 39 -3.00 -5.82 -0.16
C ASP A 39 -1.84 -4.92 0.31
N GLY A 40 -1.49 -3.88 -0.47
CA GLY A 40 -0.42 -2.93 -0.14
C GLY A 40 1.00 -3.43 -0.39
N HIS A 41 1.17 -4.54 -1.11
CA HIS A 41 2.47 -5.11 -1.49
C HIS A 41 3.06 -4.49 -2.77
N LEU A 42 2.25 -3.78 -3.56
CA LEU A 42 2.69 -3.12 -4.78
C LEU A 42 2.01 -1.76 -4.94
N THR A 43 2.77 -0.73 -5.32
CA THR A 43 2.19 0.57 -5.66
C THR A 43 1.72 0.55 -7.12
N LEU A 44 0.44 0.85 -7.33
CA LEU A 44 -0.12 1.07 -8.66
C LEU A 44 -0.14 2.56 -8.98
N SER A 45 -0.04 2.88 -10.25
CA SER A 45 -0.12 4.24 -10.76
C SER A 45 -1.12 4.31 -11.92
N VAL A 46 -1.58 5.50 -12.22
CA VAL A 46 -2.43 5.79 -13.38
C VAL A 46 -1.74 6.78 -14.29
N ASN A 47 -1.73 6.50 -15.59
CA ASN A 47 -1.25 7.42 -16.60
C ASN A 47 -2.43 8.16 -17.23
N PHE A 48 -2.60 9.43 -16.89
CA PHE A 48 -3.53 10.35 -17.53
C PHE A 48 -2.97 10.82 -18.88
N VAL A 49 -3.31 10.08 -19.94
CA VAL A 49 -2.93 10.45 -21.33
C VAL A 49 -3.56 11.79 -21.72
N ASN A 50 -4.77 12.03 -21.24
CA ASN A 50 -5.49 13.28 -21.43
C ASN A 50 -5.52 14.09 -20.14
N THR A 51 -5.74 15.40 -20.28
CA THR A 51 -5.87 16.28 -19.12
C THR A 51 -7.10 15.93 -18.29
N VAL A 52 -6.91 15.80 -16.98
CA VAL A 52 -7.98 15.66 -15.99
C VAL A 52 -7.99 16.85 -15.04
N TYR A 53 -9.14 17.09 -14.40
CA TYR A 53 -9.31 18.17 -13.44
C TYR A 53 -9.20 17.63 -12.02
N ALA A 54 -8.47 18.34 -11.17
CA ALA A 54 -8.27 17.93 -9.79
C ALA A 54 -8.14 19.10 -8.81
N ARG A 55 -8.46 18.85 -7.54
CA ARG A 55 -8.09 19.74 -6.43
C ARG A 55 -6.78 19.28 -5.84
N LYS A 56 -5.85 20.20 -5.64
CA LYS A 56 -4.55 19.92 -5.04
C LYS A 56 -4.64 19.97 -3.52
N GLY A 57 -3.98 19.04 -2.83
CA GLY A 57 -3.99 18.98 -1.37
C GLY A 57 -2.81 18.24 -0.78
N LYS A 58 -2.80 18.19 0.55
CA LYS A 58 -1.80 17.51 1.37
C LYS A 58 -2.47 16.88 2.59
N ILE A 59 -1.80 15.90 3.18
CA ILE A 59 -2.18 15.35 4.48
C ILE A 59 -1.58 16.26 5.56
N VAL A 60 -2.42 16.67 6.51
CA VAL A 60 -2.02 17.46 7.68
C VAL A 60 -2.61 16.85 8.95
N PRO A 61 -2.00 17.10 10.12
CA PRO A 61 -2.62 16.76 11.40
C PRO A 61 -4.00 17.41 11.52
N HIS A 62 -4.92 16.73 12.19
CA HIS A 62 -6.25 17.24 12.53
C HIS A 62 -6.09 18.30 13.64
N ASN A 63 -5.82 19.54 13.22
CA ASN A 63 -5.73 20.72 14.05
C ASN A 63 -6.49 21.89 13.39
N ASP A 64 -6.63 22.99 14.14
CA ASP A 64 -7.40 24.17 13.71
C ASP A 64 -6.75 24.96 12.55
N ASP A 65 -5.52 24.62 12.13
CA ASP A 65 -4.78 25.31 11.06
C ASP A 65 -5.13 24.79 9.65
N ALA A 66 -5.92 23.72 9.57
CA ALA A 66 -6.32 23.14 8.29
C ALA A 66 -7.34 24.05 7.58
N THR A 67 -7.09 24.34 6.31
CA THR A 67 -7.91 25.24 5.50
C THR A 67 -8.40 24.55 4.22
N GLY A 68 -9.46 25.09 3.61
CA GLY A 68 -10.05 24.57 2.39
C GLY A 68 -10.97 23.37 2.61
N PHE A 69 -11.04 22.47 1.64
CA PHE A 69 -11.89 21.28 1.72
C PHE A 69 -11.21 20.18 2.52
N LEU A 70 -11.81 19.80 3.65
CA LEU A 70 -11.24 18.86 4.61
C LEU A 70 -11.88 17.47 4.49
N ILE A 71 -11.05 16.43 4.33
CA ILE A 71 -11.52 15.03 4.31
C ILE A 71 -10.81 14.27 5.43
N PRO A 72 -11.53 13.77 6.45
CA PRO A 72 -10.93 12.95 7.50
C PRO A 72 -10.38 11.65 6.95
N ILE A 73 -9.10 11.37 7.17
CA ILE A 73 -8.49 10.08 6.79
C ILE A 73 -8.67 9.10 7.94
N ASN A 74 -8.29 9.54 9.14
CA ASN A 74 -8.41 8.81 10.39
C ASN A 74 -8.69 9.82 11.53
N GLY A 75 -8.59 9.39 12.79
CA GLY A 75 -8.83 10.26 13.95
C GLY A 75 -7.77 11.36 14.18
N HIS A 76 -6.67 11.36 13.44
CA HIS A 76 -5.51 12.23 13.66
C HIS A 76 -5.08 13.03 12.43
N GLU A 77 -5.45 12.61 11.23
CA GLU A 77 -5.01 13.17 9.97
C GLU A 77 -6.18 13.48 9.05
N ILE A 78 -6.04 14.59 8.34
CA ILE A 78 -7.01 15.08 7.37
C ILE A 78 -6.32 15.46 6.07
N PHE A 79 -7.01 15.22 4.96
CA PHE A 79 -6.68 15.91 3.73
C PHE A 79 -7.14 17.36 3.82
N SER A 80 -6.25 18.28 3.47
CA SER A 80 -6.56 19.69 3.24
C SER A 80 -6.34 19.97 1.76
N PHE A 81 -7.43 20.24 1.04
CA PHE A 81 -7.43 20.58 -0.38
C PHE A 81 -7.67 22.07 -0.59
N GLU A 82 -6.98 22.65 -1.56
CA GLU A 82 -7.17 24.02 -2.00
C GLU A 82 -8.52 24.21 -2.70
N ASP A 83 -9.14 25.38 -2.54
CA ASP A 83 -10.33 25.82 -3.29
C ASP A 83 -9.96 26.30 -4.70
N LYS A 84 -9.11 25.52 -5.37
CA LYS A 84 -8.61 25.79 -6.71
C LYS A 84 -8.52 24.50 -7.51
N ILE A 85 -9.09 24.53 -8.71
CA ILE A 85 -9.00 23.42 -9.65
C ILE A 85 -7.74 23.56 -10.49
N TYR A 86 -7.08 22.43 -10.72
CA TYR A 86 -5.89 22.27 -11.52
C TYR A 86 -6.17 21.31 -12.68
N GLN A 87 -5.48 21.55 -13.79
CA GLN A 87 -5.38 20.63 -14.91
C GLN A 87 -4.11 19.80 -14.73
N ILE A 88 -4.25 18.48 -14.66
CA ILE A 88 -3.12 17.55 -14.50
C ILE A 88 -3.12 16.51 -15.62
N SER A 89 -1.94 15.98 -15.93
CA SER A 89 -1.71 14.94 -16.94
C SER A 89 -0.41 14.20 -16.64
N GLY A 90 -0.24 12.99 -17.17
CA GLY A 90 0.92 12.14 -16.89
C GLY A 90 0.65 11.13 -15.78
N ILE A 91 1.70 10.68 -15.12
CA ILE A 91 1.64 9.51 -14.24
C ILE A 91 1.58 9.94 -12.78
N TYR A 92 0.61 9.37 -12.06
CA TYR A 92 0.43 9.60 -10.63
C TYR A 92 0.19 8.27 -9.93
N ASP A 93 0.73 8.13 -8.73
CA ASP A 93 0.55 6.95 -7.89
C ASP A 93 -0.85 6.93 -7.27
N LEU A 94 -1.38 5.74 -7.07
CA LEU A 94 -2.68 5.52 -6.46
C LEU A 94 -2.48 5.27 -4.96
N PRO A 95 -2.96 6.19 -4.10
CA PRO A 95 -2.75 6.10 -2.65
C PRO A 95 -3.62 5.05 -1.95
N MET A 96 -4.64 4.48 -2.61
CA MET A 96 -5.54 3.46 -2.06
C MET A 96 -6.25 3.89 -0.76
N ILE A 97 -6.87 5.07 -0.80
CA ILE A 97 -7.58 5.75 0.29
C ILE A 97 -9.03 6.10 -0.07
N GLY A 98 -9.42 5.95 -1.34
CA GLY A 98 -10.74 6.34 -1.83
C GLY A 98 -11.25 5.52 -3.00
N GLY A 99 -11.84 6.20 -3.98
CA GLY A 99 -12.55 5.61 -5.10
C GLY A 99 -11.69 4.72 -6.01
N GLU A 100 -10.38 4.97 -6.06
CA GLU A 100 -9.41 4.19 -6.83
C GLU A 100 -9.33 2.72 -6.38
N ILE A 101 -9.64 2.42 -5.12
CA ILE A 101 -9.76 1.04 -4.62
C ILE A 101 -10.85 0.31 -5.40
N TYR A 102 -12.00 0.95 -5.58
CA TYR A 102 -13.15 0.36 -6.26
C TYR A 102 -12.93 0.23 -7.76
N ASP A 103 -12.06 1.06 -8.33
CA ASP A 103 -11.62 0.90 -9.72
C ASP A 103 -10.76 -0.34 -9.90
N CYS A 104 -9.87 -0.63 -8.94
CA CYS A 104 -9.11 -1.87 -8.91
C CYS A 104 -10.03 -3.08 -8.72
N GLU A 105 -10.92 -3.04 -7.72
CA GLU A 105 -11.92 -4.10 -7.48
C GLU A 105 -12.77 -4.38 -8.72
N HIS A 106 -13.27 -3.33 -9.37
CA HIS A 106 -14.09 -3.46 -10.58
C HIS A 106 -13.30 -4.03 -11.76
N LYS A 107 -12.04 -3.64 -11.91
CA LYS A 107 -11.16 -4.21 -12.94
C LYS A 107 -10.91 -5.70 -12.69
N ILE A 108 -10.72 -6.11 -11.44
CA ILE A 108 -10.62 -7.53 -11.06
C ILE A 108 -11.90 -8.26 -11.48
N GLN A 109 -13.07 -7.78 -11.06
CA GLN A 109 -14.34 -8.44 -11.40
C GLN A 109 -14.54 -8.57 -12.92
N LYS A 110 -14.19 -7.54 -13.70
CA LYS A 110 -14.23 -7.62 -15.17
C LYS A 110 -13.28 -8.65 -15.76
N LEU A 111 -12.10 -8.83 -15.17
CA LEU A 111 -11.11 -9.81 -15.64
C LEU A 111 -11.47 -11.25 -15.23
N THR A 112 -12.29 -11.42 -14.20
CA THR A 112 -12.72 -12.72 -13.68
C THR A 112 -14.18 -13.06 -13.99
N ASP A 113 -14.82 -12.33 -14.91
CA ASP A 113 -16.26 -12.44 -15.23
C ASP A 113 -17.19 -12.41 -13.99
N GLY A 114 -16.79 -11.65 -12.97
CA GLY A 114 -17.50 -11.49 -11.71
C GLY A 114 -18.53 -10.35 -11.70
N PRO A 115 -19.26 -10.15 -10.59
CA PRO A 115 -20.33 -9.17 -10.51
C PRO A 115 -19.85 -7.71 -10.61
N LEU A 116 -20.75 -6.83 -11.04
CA LEU A 116 -20.51 -5.39 -11.06
C LEU A 116 -20.31 -4.83 -9.63
N VAL A 117 -19.22 -4.10 -9.42
CA VAL A 117 -18.94 -3.43 -8.13
C VAL A 117 -19.65 -2.07 -8.08
N LEU A 118 -20.82 -2.06 -7.45
CA LEU A 118 -21.61 -0.87 -7.16
C LEU A 118 -21.34 -0.41 -5.73
N LYS A 119 -20.72 0.76 -5.56
CA LYS A 119 -20.56 1.40 -4.23
C LYS A 119 -20.84 2.90 -4.35
N SER A 120 -21.83 3.36 -3.60
CA SER A 120 -22.37 4.73 -3.62
C SER A 120 -21.63 5.72 -2.72
N GLU A 121 -20.72 5.24 -1.86
CA GLU A 121 -20.12 6.04 -0.78
C GLU A 121 -18.62 6.36 -0.99
N ALA A 122 -18.12 6.16 -2.22
CA ALA A 122 -16.72 6.46 -2.53
C ALA A 122 -16.43 7.95 -2.35
N ARG A 123 -15.39 8.29 -1.57
CA ARG A 123 -14.91 9.67 -1.31
C ARG A 123 -14.25 10.35 -2.53
N GLY A 124 -14.60 9.91 -3.74
CA GLY A 124 -13.93 10.26 -4.98
C GLY A 124 -12.59 9.55 -5.17
N ALA A 125 -12.03 9.64 -6.37
CA ALA A 125 -10.71 9.09 -6.66
C ALA A 125 -9.59 10.06 -6.28
N PHE A 126 -8.52 9.52 -5.71
CA PHE A 126 -7.32 10.27 -5.34
C PHE A 126 -6.10 9.76 -6.11
N VAL A 127 -5.17 10.66 -6.37
CA VAL A 127 -3.85 10.34 -6.91
C VAL A 127 -2.78 11.14 -6.21
N LYS A 128 -1.56 10.62 -6.17
CA LYS A 128 -0.39 11.22 -5.52
C LYS A 128 0.70 11.46 -6.56
N SER A 129 1.37 12.59 -6.47
CA SER A 129 2.59 12.82 -7.24
C SER A 129 3.65 11.79 -6.85
N HIS A 130 4.29 11.14 -7.83
CA HIS A 130 5.32 10.13 -7.56
C HIS A 130 6.49 10.65 -6.71
N ASP A 131 6.97 11.87 -7.01
CA ASP A 131 8.14 12.46 -6.35
C ASP A 131 7.81 13.43 -5.19
N SER A 132 6.55 13.61 -4.82
CA SER A 132 6.18 14.59 -3.78
C SER A 132 5.00 14.14 -2.93
N GLU A 133 4.90 14.68 -1.71
CA GLU A 133 3.76 14.46 -0.81
C GLU A 133 2.51 15.27 -1.19
N ILE A 134 2.34 15.55 -2.49
CA ILE A 134 1.22 16.29 -3.02
C ILE A 134 0.18 15.29 -3.54
N TYR A 135 -1.05 15.48 -3.09
CA TYR A 135 -2.21 14.69 -3.47
C TYR A 135 -3.14 15.52 -4.36
N TYR A 136 -3.89 14.82 -5.19
CA TYR A 136 -4.89 15.38 -6.08
C TYR A 136 -6.17 14.57 -5.94
N GLN A 137 -7.27 15.24 -5.59
CA GLN A 137 -8.60 14.64 -5.68
C GLN A 137 -9.19 14.92 -7.05
N ILE A 138 -9.55 13.88 -7.78
CA ILE A 138 -10.12 14.00 -9.12
C ILE A 138 -11.53 14.57 -9.02
N VAL A 139 -11.82 15.59 -9.84
CA VAL A 139 -13.12 16.26 -9.87
C VAL A 139 -13.67 16.39 -11.29
N TYR A 140 -14.97 16.62 -11.36
CA TYR A 140 -15.73 16.72 -12.59
C TYR A 140 -16.64 17.92 -12.53
N TYR A 141 -16.80 18.60 -13.67
CA TYR A 141 -17.76 19.68 -13.76
C TYR A 141 -19.14 19.15 -14.15
N VAL A 142 -20.17 19.52 -13.40
CA VAL A 142 -21.56 19.18 -13.72
C VAL A 142 -22.12 20.25 -14.66
N LEU A 143 -22.40 19.86 -15.91
CA LEU A 143 -23.08 20.73 -16.88
C LEU A 143 -24.60 20.57 -16.81
N GLU A 144 -25.27 21.71 -16.87
CA GLU A 144 -26.70 21.78 -17.15
C GLU A 144 -26.98 21.57 -18.65
N GLU A 145 -28.24 21.30 -18.98
CA GLU A 145 -28.68 21.22 -20.38
C GLU A 145 -28.32 22.50 -21.14
N ASN A 146 -27.62 22.35 -22.27
CA ASN A 146 -27.13 23.42 -23.14
C ASN A 146 -26.00 24.31 -22.57
N GLU A 147 -25.48 24.03 -21.37
CA GLU A 147 -24.28 24.69 -20.87
C GLU A 147 -23.05 24.21 -21.65
N ARG A 148 -22.18 25.15 -22.07
CA ARG A 148 -20.86 24.82 -22.63
C ARG A 148 -19.81 24.91 -21.55
N PHE A 149 -18.90 23.95 -21.53
CA PHE A 149 -17.77 23.97 -20.62
C PHE A 149 -16.70 24.96 -21.10
N ASP A 150 -16.34 25.90 -20.22
CA ASP A 150 -15.18 26.77 -20.34
C ASP A 150 -14.44 26.78 -19.00
N PHE A 151 -13.17 26.40 -19.00
CA PHE A 151 -12.42 26.20 -17.76
C PHE A 151 -12.27 27.49 -16.94
N TYR A 152 -12.04 28.64 -17.59
CA TYR A 152 -11.86 29.91 -16.90
C TYR A 152 -13.10 30.34 -16.13
N HIS A 153 -14.29 30.16 -16.72
CA HIS A 153 -15.56 30.43 -16.05
C HIS A 153 -15.92 29.34 -15.03
N ALA A 154 -15.64 28.07 -15.35
CA ALA A 154 -15.89 26.94 -14.46
C ALA A 154 -15.07 27.05 -13.16
N GLN A 155 -13.84 27.57 -13.21
CA GLN A 155 -13.01 27.82 -12.03
C GLN A 155 -13.71 28.67 -10.97
N LYS A 156 -14.56 29.62 -11.40
CA LYS A 156 -15.27 30.56 -10.51
C LYS A 156 -16.54 29.97 -9.89
N LYS A 157 -16.99 28.81 -10.38
CA LYS A 157 -18.23 28.12 -9.96
C LYS A 157 -17.86 26.85 -9.19
N ILE A 158 -17.24 27.02 -8.01
CA ILE A 158 -16.65 25.91 -7.25
C ILE A 158 -17.70 24.85 -6.84
N GLU A 159 -18.93 25.28 -6.63
CA GLU A 159 -20.09 24.48 -6.28
C GLU A 159 -20.52 23.49 -7.37
N LYS A 160 -20.19 23.76 -8.64
CA LYS A 160 -20.49 22.87 -9.78
C LYS A 160 -19.45 21.76 -9.97
N TRP A 161 -18.36 21.76 -9.19
CA TRP A 161 -17.35 20.71 -9.24
C TRP A 161 -17.72 19.58 -8.27
N SER A 162 -17.99 18.40 -8.82
CA SER A 162 -18.28 17.18 -8.08
C SER A 162 -17.05 16.29 -7.96
N TRP A 163 -16.87 15.67 -6.79
CA TRP A 163 -15.80 14.72 -6.49
C TRP A 163 -16.27 13.25 -6.50
N HIS A 164 -17.58 12.99 -6.62
CA HIS A 164 -18.18 11.64 -6.46
C HIS A 164 -17.84 10.65 -7.59
N GLY A 165 -16.81 10.90 -8.39
CA GLY A 165 -16.46 10.05 -9.51
C GLY A 165 -15.36 9.04 -9.21
N ARG A 166 -15.36 7.99 -10.03
CA ARG A 166 -14.35 6.94 -10.13
C ARG A 166 -13.19 7.36 -11.03
N LEU A 167 -12.12 6.59 -11.14
CA LEU A 167 -11.10 6.77 -12.18
C LEU A 167 -11.64 6.31 -13.55
N PHE A 168 -12.37 5.20 -13.61
CA PHE A 168 -12.86 4.65 -14.88
C PHE A 168 -14.38 4.80 -15.00
N ASP A 169 -14.81 5.43 -16.10
CA ASP A 169 -16.20 5.84 -16.33
C ASP A 169 -17.15 4.69 -16.69
N ASP A 170 -16.65 3.45 -16.81
CA ASP A 170 -17.42 2.26 -17.17
C ASP A 170 -18.62 1.98 -16.25
N VAL A 171 -18.62 2.54 -15.04
CA VAL A 171 -19.68 2.40 -14.03
C VAL A 171 -20.50 3.69 -13.85
N ASN A 172 -20.02 4.83 -14.36
CA ASN A 172 -20.63 6.15 -14.14
C ASN A 172 -21.85 6.45 -15.02
N ILE A 173 -22.16 5.59 -16.01
CA ILE A 173 -23.16 5.93 -17.03
C ILE A 173 -24.60 5.55 -16.61
N HIS A 174 -24.81 4.52 -15.78
CA HIS A 174 -26.17 4.01 -15.57
C HIS A 174 -26.98 4.68 -14.45
N SER A 175 -26.37 5.25 -13.41
CA SER A 175 -27.12 5.85 -12.30
C SER A 175 -27.41 7.35 -12.43
N PHE A 176 -26.70 8.08 -13.31
CA PHE A 176 -26.78 9.55 -13.36
C PHE A 176 -27.53 10.13 -14.57
N ILE A 177 -27.74 9.33 -15.62
CA ILE A 177 -28.57 9.71 -16.79
C ILE A 177 -30.02 10.01 -16.36
N GLU A 178 -30.49 9.47 -15.23
CA GLU A 178 -31.86 9.69 -14.73
C GLU A 178 -32.10 11.11 -14.15
N ASN A 179 -31.06 11.90 -13.82
CA ASN A 179 -31.19 13.16 -13.06
C ASN A 179 -30.71 14.46 -13.76
N ARG A 180 -30.70 14.52 -15.11
CA ARG A 180 -30.65 15.77 -15.93
C ARG A 180 -29.39 16.67 -15.82
N GLY A 181 -28.19 16.10 -15.92
CA GLY A 181 -26.95 16.87 -16.19
C GLY A 181 -25.88 16.00 -16.87
N LYS A 182 -25.00 16.60 -17.69
CA LYS A 182 -23.87 15.90 -18.31
C LYS A 182 -22.57 16.23 -17.57
N PHE A 183 -21.78 15.23 -17.19
CA PHE A 183 -20.44 15.51 -16.66
C PHE A 183 -19.49 15.92 -17.80
N CYS A 184 -18.72 16.98 -17.59
CA CYS A 184 -17.56 17.27 -18.42
C CYS A 184 -16.32 16.58 -17.85
N SER A 185 -16.25 15.26 -18.05
CA SER A 185 -14.99 14.52 -18.27
C SER A 185 -14.88 14.38 -19.78
N ALA A 186 -14.61 15.49 -20.48
CA ALA A 186 -14.92 15.65 -21.91
C ALA A 186 -14.09 14.78 -22.87
N ILE A 187 -13.30 13.85 -22.35
CA ILE A 187 -12.48 12.95 -23.15
C ILE A 187 -12.69 11.56 -22.56
N PRO A 188 -13.01 10.53 -23.38
CA PRO A 188 -12.99 9.16 -22.89
C PRO A 188 -11.66 8.97 -22.16
N ARG A 189 -11.77 8.63 -20.88
CA ARG A 189 -10.64 8.48 -19.99
C ARG A 189 -9.79 7.32 -20.50
N ASN A 190 -8.82 7.66 -21.35
CA ASN A 190 -7.74 6.77 -21.78
C ASN A 190 -6.72 6.64 -20.65
N ASP A 191 -7.23 6.51 -19.43
CA ASP A 191 -6.43 6.34 -18.25
C ASP A 191 -5.95 4.89 -18.27
N ILE A 192 -4.66 4.71 -18.03
CA ILE A 192 -4.05 3.38 -18.11
C ILE A 192 -3.42 3.10 -16.76
N PHE A 193 -3.83 1.99 -16.15
CA PHE A 193 -3.12 1.45 -15.00
C PHE A 193 -1.72 1.03 -15.41
N VAL A 194 -0.73 1.59 -14.72
CA VAL A 194 0.68 1.35 -14.95
C VAL A 194 1.37 1.11 -13.62
N VAL A 195 2.46 0.37 -13.64
CA VAL A 195 3.30 0.14 -12.46
C VAL A 195 4.66 0.75 -12.74
N HIS A 196 5.12 1.62 -11.84
CA HIS A 196 6.47 2.14 -11.93
C HIS A 196 7.51 1.02 -11.73
N ARG A 197 8.64 1.14 -12.43
CA ARG A 197 9.68 0.11 -12.38
C ARG A 197 10.31 -0.01 -10.98
N ASP A 198 10.45 1.10 -10.26
CA ASP A 198 10.99 1.08 -8.89
C ASP A 198 10.01 0.40 -7.91
N ALA A 199 8.69 0.57 -8.10
CA ALA A 199 7.68 -0.16 -7.33
C ALA A 199 7.80 -1.68 -7.50
N LEU A 200 8.00 -2.16 -8.74
CA LEU A 200 8.27 -3.59 -8.99
C LEU A 200 9.55 -4.06 -8.31
N LYS A 201 10.64 -3.29 -8.39
CA LYS A 201 11.91 -3.64 -7.72
C LYS A 201 11.76 -3.70 -6.19
N LYS A 202 11.00 -2.78 -5.60
CA LYS A 202 10.69 -2.79 -4.16
C LYS A 202 9.90 -4.05 -3.80
N CYS A 203 8.90 -4.41 -4.59
CA CYS A 203 8.13 -5.65 -4.41
C CYS A 203 9.02 -6.90 -4.51
N GLU A 204 9.90 -6.99 -5.52
CA GLU A 204 10.87 -8.08 -5.66
C GLU A 204 11.80 -8.19 -4.43
N GLN A 205 12.27 -7.07 -3.89
CA GLN A 205 13.11 -7.05 -2.69
C GLN A 205 12.36 -7.55 -1.45
N LEU A 206 11.08 -7.18 -1.29
CA LEU A 206 10.24 -7.69 -0.21
C LEU A 206 10.04 -9.21 -0.31
N ILE A 207 9.80 -9.72 -1.51
CA ILE A 207 9.63 -11.16 -1.74
C ILE A 207 10.93 -11.91 -1.42
N ASN A 208 12.08 -11.44 -1.89
CA ASN A 208 13.37 -12.06 -1.59
C ASN A 208 13.72 -11.96 -0.10
N GLY A 209 13.44 -10.82 0.54
CA GLY A 209 13.68 -10.63 1.98
C GLY A 209 12.79 -11.55 2.84
N ALA A 210 11.53 -11.75 2.45
CA ALA A 210 10.62 -12.70 3.10
C ALA A 210 11.10 -14.15 2.94
N GLN A 211 11.64 -14.50 1.75
CA GLN A 211 12.28 -15.80 1.53
C GLN A 211 13.54 -15.97 2.38
N GLU A 212 14.38 -14.94 2.48
CA GLU A 212 15.59 -14.98 3.31
C GLU A 212 15.26 -15.10 4.82
N SER A 213 14.19 -14.45 5.30
CA SER A 213 13.76 -14.60 6.70
C SER A 213 13.15 -15.98 6.98
N ALA A 214 12.36 -16.53 6.04
CA ALA A 214 11.79 -17.87 6.17
C ALA A 214 12.90 -18.95 6.13
N ASP A 215 13.93 -18.79 5.29
CA ASP A 215 15.07 -19.70 5.21
C ASP A 215 16.05 -19.56 6.40
N GLN A 216 16.07 -18.40 7.08
CA GLN A 216 16.91 -18.19 8.27
C GLN A 216 16.29 -18.72 9.56
N ASP A 217 14.97 -18.60 9.75
CA ASP A 217 14.31 -19.04 10.98
C ASP A 217 14.29 -20.57 11.14
N ASP A 218 14.33 -21.33 10.04
CA ASP A 218 14.39 -22.80 10.06
C ASP A 218 15.82 -23.37 10.06
N LYS A 219 16.86 -22.54 9.99
CA LYS A 219 18.24 -23.03 9.93
C LYS A 219 18.79 -23.34 11.33
N PRO A 220 19.20 -24.59 11.61
CA PRO A 220 19.76 -24.93 12.91
C PRO A 220 21.04 -24.11 13.18
N LEU A 221 21.10 -23.45 14.34
CA LEU A 221 22.24 -22.64 14.81
C LEU A 221 23.57 -23.34 14.53
N SER A 222 24.51 -22.63 13.90
CA SER A 222 25.85 -23.15 13.66
C SER A 222 26.57 -23.46 14.98
N THR A 223 27.53 -24.39 14.97
CA THR A 223 28.30 -24.76 16.16
C THR A 223 28.99 -23.55 16.80
N ARG A 224 29.45 -22.59 16.00
CA ARG A 224 30.11 -21.37 16.48
C ARG A 224 29.13 -20.40 17.14
N GLU A 225 27.97 -20.18 16.54
CA GLU A 225 26.93 -19.31 17.10
C GLU A 225 26.38 -19.90 18.40
N ARG A 226 26.08 -21.20 18.41
CA ARG A 226 25.63 -21.92 19.60
C ARG A 226 26.59 -21.76 20.77
N ASN A 227 27.90 -21.96 20.53
CA ASN A 227 28.90 -21.80 21.57
C ASN A 227 29.05 -20.34 22.02
N THR A 228 28.88 -19.37 21.10
CA THR A 228 28.88 -17.94 21.44
C THR A 228 27.70 -17.59 22.34
N LEU A 229 26.49 -18.06 22.01
CA LEU A 229 25.30 -17.83 22.83
C LEU A 229 25.42 -18.49 24.21
N LEU A 230 25.93 -19.72 24.29
CA LEU A 230 26.15 -20.40 25.58
C LEU A 230 27.14 -19.64 26.48
N LYS A 231 28.19 -19.03 25.91
CA LYS A 231 29.13 -18.17 26.66
C LYS A 231 28.47 -16.89 27.17
N ILE A 232 27.65 -16.24 26.35
CA ILE A 232 26.89 -15.05 26.76
C ILE A 232 25.92 -15.40 27.90
N ILE A 233 25.17 -16.50 27.76
CA ILE A 233 24.26 -17.01 28.79
C ILE A 233 25.02 -17.28 30.09
N GLY A 234 26.18 -17.97 30.01
CA GLY A 234 27.02 -18.24 31.17
C GLY A 234 27.51 -16.96 31.86
N ALA A 235 27.94 -15.96 31.09
CA ALA A 235 28.38 -14.67 31.61
C ALA A 235 27.24 -13.90 32.31
N LEU A 236 26.05 -13.87 31.72
CA LEU A 236 24.88 -13.21 32.29
C LEU A 236 24.42 -13.90 33.57
N CYS A 237 24.42 -15.24 33.61
CA CYS A 237 24.08 -15.98 34.82
C CYS A 237 25.06 -15.67 35.96
N LYS A 238 26.36 -15.55 35.66
CA LYS A 238 27.37 -15.17 36.64
C LYS A 238 27.19 -13.73 37.14
N ALA A 239 26.81 -12.81 36.26
CA ALA A 239 26.52 -11.42 36.61
C ALA A 239 25.28 -11.28 37.53
N GLN A 240 24.33 -12.21 37.41
CA GLN A 240 23.15 -12.32 38.28
C GLN A 240 23.39 -13.23 39.50
N GLU A 241 24.65 -13.59 39.78
CA GLU A 241 25.06 -14.45 40.90
C GLU A 241 24.34 -15.83 40.92
N LEU A 242 23.92 -16.33 39.76
CA LEU A 242 23.28 -17.65 39.65
C LEU A 242 24.33 -18.76 39.75
N ASP A 243 24.09 -19.69 40.67
CA ASP A 243 24.94 -20.86 40.87
C ASP A 243 24.72 -21.92 39.77
N LEU A 244 25.53 -21.84 38.72
CA LEU A 244 25.54 -22.82 37.62
C LEU A 244 26.02 -24.21 38.04
N SER A 245 26.50 -24.41 39.28
CA SER A 245 26.78 -25.75 39.80
C SER A 245 25.50 -26.51 40.18
N LYS A 246 24.38 -25.79 40.37
CA LYS A 246 23.05 -26.33 40.70
C LYS A 246 22.03 -25.91 39.63
N PRO A 247 22.10 -26.48 38.42
CA PRO A 247 21.38 -25.99 37.25
C PRO A 247 19.85 -25.99 37.41
N TYR A 248 19.27 -26.95 38.14
CA TYR A 248 17.83 -27.00 38.39
C TYR A 248 17.32 -25.84 39.26
N LYS A 249 18.09 -25.45 40.27
CA LYS A 249 17.72 -24.31 41.14
C LYS A 249 17.83 -22.99 40.39
N ALA A 250 18.86 -22.83 39.56
CA ALA A 250 18.99 -21.68 38.66
C ALA A 250 17.87 -21.65 37.60
N ALA A 251 17.49 -22.82 37.07
CA ALA A 251 16.42 -22.96 36.10
C ALA A 251 15.04 -22.55 36.67
N GLU A 252 14.77 -22.84 37.95
CA GLU A 252 13.53 -22.43 38.61
C GLU A 252 13.40 -20.90 38.70
N ILE A 253 14.50 -20.21 39.04
CA ILE A 253 14.56 -18.74 39.07
C ILE A 253 14.33 -18.16 37.67
N ILE A 254 14.98 -18.72 36.65
CA ILE A 254 14.84 -18.28 35.26
C ILE A 254 13.42 -18.54 34.75
N ARG A 255 12.82 -19.69 35.10
CA ARG A 255 11.44 -20.02 34.71
C ARG A 255 10.44 -19.00 35.27
N ASN A 256 10.57 -18.64 36.55
CA ASN A 256 9.72 -17.64 37.16
C ASN A 256 9.87 -16.27 36.46
N ASN A 257 11.09 -15.90 36.07
CA ASN A 257 11.32 -14.68 35.29
C ASN A 257 10.76 -14.75 33.87
N LEU A 258 10.82 -15.92 33.21
CA LEU A 258 10.22 -16.13 31.89
C LEU A 258 8.70 -15.98 31.93
N GLU A 259 8.05 -16.50 32.99
CA GLU A 259 6.61 -16.38 33.20
C GLU A 259 6.17 -14.91 33.35
N LEU A 260 6.98 -14.08 34.04
CA LEU A 260 6.74 -12.64 34.15
C LEU A 260 6.79 -11.90 32.81
N VAL A 261 7.52 -12.43 31.82
CA VAL A 261 7.68 -11.88 30.47
C VAL A 261 6.73 -12.57 29.47
N GLY A 262 5.79 -13.40 29.95
CA GLY A 262 4.78 -14.07 29.12
C GLY A 262 5.28 -15.29 28.34
N ASN A 263 6.44 -15.85 28.72
CA ASN A 263 7.02 -17.04 28.08
C ASN A 263 6.99 -18.24 29.04
N SER A 264 6.84 -19.45 28.50
CA SER A 264 6.88 -20.70 29.28
C SER A 264 7.89 -21.69 28.73
N MET A 265 8.64 -22.33 29.62
CA MET A 265 9.62 -23.36 29.29
C MET A 265 9.80 -24.29 30.48
N SER A 266 10.00 -25.59 30.24
CA SER A 266 10.18 -26.57 31.31
C SER A 266 11.53 -26.41 32.01
N ILE A 267 11.56 -26.70 33.32
CA ILE A 267 12.77 -26.59 34.15
C ILE A 267 13.87 -27.48 33.58
N GLU A 268 13.52 -28.67 33.10
CA GLU A 268 14.43 -29.64 32.50
C GLU A 268 15.14 -29.07 31.26
N THR A 269 14.38 -28.36 30.41
CA THR A 269 14.93 -27.73 29.20
C THR A 269 15.91 -26.62 29.55
N ILE A 270 15.55 -25.77 30.51
CA ILE A 270 16.41 -24.66 30.96
C ILE A 270 17.68 -25.24 31.61
N ALA A 271 17.54 -26.21 32.51
CA ALA A 271 18.67 -26.84 33.19
C ALA A 271 19.65 -27.48 32.20
N ALA A 272 19.15 -28.19 31.18
CA ALA A 272 19.98 -28.78 30.14
C ALA A 272 20.81 -27.74 29.36
N LYS A 273 20.26 -26.54 29.13
CA LYS A 273 21.00 -25.44 28.47
C LYS A 273 22.03 -24.80 29.40
N LEU A 274 21.71 -24.65 30.69
CA LEU A 274 22.65 -24.13 31.69
C LEU A 274 23.84 -25.07 31.90
N GLU A 275 23.63 -26.39 31.84
CA GLU A 275 24.72 -27.37 31.88
C GLU A 275 25.68 -27.26 30.68
N GLN A 276 25.14 -26.93 29.50
CA GLN A 276 25.95 -26.67 28.31
C GLN A 276 26.71 -25.35 28.43
N ALA A 277 26.08 -24.31 28.97
CA ALA A 277 26.70 -23.01 29.22
C ALA A 277 27.84 -23.10 30.24
N LYS A 278 27.71 -23.95 31.26
CA LYS A 278 28.77 -24.22 32.24
C LYS A 278 30.05 -24.79 31.61
N LYS A 279 29.92 -25.56 30.53
CA LYS A 279 31.03 -26.25 29.85
C LYS A 279 31.67 -25.40 28.74
N SER A 280 31.07 -24.26 28.38
CA SER A 280 31.43 -23.43 27.23
C SER A 280 32.35 -22.27 27.61
#